data_AF-A0A7Y4Y3L4-F1
#
_entry.id   AF-A0A7Y4Y3L4-F1
#
_cell.length_a   1.000
_cell.length_b   1.000
_cell.length_c   1.000
_cell.angle_alpha   90.00
_cell.angle_beta   90.00
_cell.angle_gamma   90.00
#
_symmetry.space_group_name_H-M   'P 1'
#
loop_
_entity.id
_entity.type
_entity.pdbx_description
1 polymer ?
#
loop_
_entity_poly.entity_id
_entity_poly.type
_entity_poly.pdbx_seq_one_letter_code
_entity_poly.pdbx_strand_id
1 'polypeptide(L)'
;MELLTLEHFAGCVNETFTAALNDMDVEFVLVEARPLPTKADNAMRAPFSLLFRNTAAFLFPQQIYAMRHPRIGEAGIFLVPIAQERAGFLYQAVFN
;
A
#
# COMPACT_ATOMS: atom_id res chain seq x y z
N MET A 1 -14.85 2.32 -12.52
CA MET A 1 -13.71 2.18 -11.58
C MET A 1 -12.80 3.36 -11.82
N GLU A 2 -12.58 4.16 -10.81
CA GLU A 2 -11.63 5.28 -10.86
C GLU A 2 -10.20 4.71 -10.83
N LEU A 3 -9.31 5.31 -11.62
CA LEU A 3 -7.93 4.88 -11.69
C LEU A 3 -7.14 5.54 -10.55
N LEU A 4 -6.70 4.73 -9.59
CA LEU A 4 -5.88 5.22 -8.48
C LEU A 4 -4.51 5.73 -8.98
N THR A 5 -4.20 6.97 -8.59
CA THR A 5 -2.94 7.69 -8.91
C THR A 5 -2.14 7.98 -7.64
N LEU A 6 -0.90 8.44 -7.80
CA LEU A 6 -0.05 8.87 -6.69
C LEU A 6 -0.70 9.99 -5.87
N GLU A 7 -1.40 10.95 -6.48
CA GLU A 7 -1.98 12.09 -5.73
C GLU A 7 -3.01 11.64 -4.69
N HIS A 8 -3.76 10.58 -4.99
CA HIS A 8 -4.71 9.99 -4.04
C HIS A 8 -4.00 9.55 -2.74
N PHE A 9 -2.81 8.98 -2.84
CA PHE A 9 -2.06 8.43 -1.71
C PHE A 9 -1.08 9.40 -1.06
N ALA A 10 -0.54 10.37 -1.81
CA ALA A 10 0.47 11.30 -1.31
C ALA A 10 0.00 12.08 -0.07
N GLY A 11 -1.29 12.47 -0.05
CA GLY A 11 -1.90 13.11 1.13
C GLY A 11 -2.16 12.17 2.31
N CYS A 12 -2.06 10.86 2.12
CA CYS A 12 -2.34 9.85 3.14
C CYS A 12 -1.06 9.32 3.83
N VAL A 13 0.10 9.91 3.58
CA VAL A 13 1.36 9.49 4.23
C VAL A 13 1.28 9.76 5.74
N ASN A 14 1.70 8.78 6.52
CA ASN A 14 1.53 8.61 7.96
C ASN A 14 0.09 8.36 8.44
N GLU A 15 -0.86 8.17 7.53
CA GLU A 15 -2.22 7.73 7.86
C GLU A 15 -2.33 6.19 7.84
N THR A 16 -3.32 5.65 8.56
CA THR A 16 -3.51 4.21 8.74
C THR A 16 -4.56 3.66 7.79
N PHE A 17 -4.21 2.61 7.07
CA PHE A 17 -5.11 1.81 6.26
C PHE A 17 -5.45 0.51 7.01
N THR A 18 -6.71 0.09 6.94
CA THR A 18 -7.17 -1.15 7.60
C THR A 18 -7.49 -2.21 6.56
N ALA A 19 -6.95 -3.41 6.70
CA ALA A 19 -7.30 -4.56 5.87
C ALA A 19 -8.07 -5.60 6.68
N ALA A 20 -9.15 -6.14 6.12
CA ALA A 20 -9.78 -7.33 6.69
C ALA A 20 -9.00 -8.59 6.30
N LEU A 21 -8.58 -9.38 7.29
CA LEU A 21 -7.88 -10.64 7.10
C LEU A 21 -8.39 -11.68 8.10
N ASN A 22 -9.06 -12.73 7.64
CA ASN A 22 -9.63 -13.80 8.48
C ASN A 22 -10.42 -13.26 9.68
N ASP A 23 -11.40 -12.40 9.42
CA ASP A 23 -12.26 -11.73 10.42
C ASP A 23 -11.54 -10.77 11.37
N MET A 24 -10.25 -10.49 11.15
CA MET A 24 -9.47 -9.52 11.90
C MET A 24 -9.22 -8.27 11.06
N ASP A 25 -9.24 -7.11 11.71
CA ASP A 25 -8.76 -5.87 11.11
C ASP A 25 -7.27 -5.70 11.39
N VAL A 26 -6.49 -5.58 10.31
CA VAL A 26 -5.04 -5.42 10.35
C VAL A 26 -4.68 -4.02 9.88
N GLU A 27 -3.88 -3.32 10.67
CA GLU A 27 -3.47 -1.95 10.37
C GLU A 27 -2.14 -1.90 9.61
N PHE A 28 -2.09 -1.04 8.58
CA PHE A 28 -0.90 -0.72 7.81
C PHE A 28 -0.78 0.80 7.71
N VAL A 29 0.31 1.35 8.22
CA VAL A 29 0.60 2.79 8.10
C VAL A 29 1.30 3.04 6.77
N LEU A 30 0.78 3.95 5.95
CA LEU A 30 1.47 4.37 4.73
C LEU A 30 2.67 5.24 5.11
N VAL A 31 3.90 4.76 4.97
CA VAL A 31 5.12 5.50 5.38
C VAL A 31 5.80 6.23 4.22
N GLU A 32 5.55 5.81 2.97
CA GLU A 32 6.09 6.48 1.79
C GLU A 32 5.12 6.32 0.61
N ALA A 33 4.96 7.38 -0.17
CA ALA A 33 4.33 7.34 -1.49
C ALA A 33 5.24 8.11 -2.45
N ARG A 34 5.76 7.46 -3.49
CA ARG A 34 6.71 8.10 -4.41
C ARG A 34 6.53 7.67 -5.86
N PRO A 35 6.84 8.56 -6.83
CA PRO A 35 6.84 8.18 -8.23
C PRO A 35 7.95 7.17 -8.52
N LEU A 36 7.73 6.34 -9.54
CA LEU A 36 8.73 5.47 -10.12
C LEU A 36 9.12 5.98 -11.52
N PRO A 37 10.34 5.69 -11.99
CA PRO A 37 10.73 6.04 -13.35
C PRO A 37 9.83 5.33 -14.38
N THR A 38 9.20 6.09 -15.27
CA THR A 38 8.47 5.55 -16.42
C THR A 38 9.46 4.94 -17.41
N LYS A 39 9.24 3.68 -17.81
CA LYS A 39 9.97 3.02 -18.90
C LYS A 39 9.13 2.78 -20.17
N ALA A 40 7.82 3.06 -20.14
CA ALA A 40 6.92 2.71 -21.23
C ALA A 40 5.97 3.86 -21.57
N ASP A 41 5.87 4.20 -22.86
CA ASP A 41 5.04 5.30 -23.38
C ASP A 41 3.52 4.99 -23.36
N ASN A 42 3.12 3.75 -23.02
CA ASN A 42 1.74 3.27 -23.06
C ASN A 42 1.17 2.86 -21.69
N ALA A 43 1.74 3.36 -20.58
CA ALA A 43 1.21 3.06 -19.25
C ALA A 43 -0.14 3.78 -19.02
N MET A 44 -1.09 3.10 -18.37
CA MET A 44 -2.41 3.71 -18.05
C MET A 44 -2.30 4.85 -17.03
N ARG A 45 -1.21 4.89 -16.25
CA ARG A 45 -0.87 5.93 -15.28
C ARG A 45 0.65 6.10 -15.19
N ALA A 46 1.10 7.22 -14.62
CA ALA A 46 2.48 7.33 -14.15
C ALA A 46 2.70 6.30 -13.02
N PRO A 47 3.75 5.47 -13.09
CA PRO A 47 3.96 4.44 -12.10
C PRO A 47 4.41 5.04 -10.77
N PHE A 48 4.02 4.41 -9.67
CA PHE A 48 4.39 4.83 -8.33
C PHE A 48 4.48 3.63 -7.38
N SER A 49 5.24 3.81 -6.30
CA SER A 49 5.31 2.84 -5.20
C SER A 49 4.76 3.43 -3.92
N LEU A 50 4.07 2.59 -3.16
CA LEU A 50 3.69 2.84 -1.79
C LEU A 50 4.48 1.91 -0.89
N LEU A 51 4.92 2.42 0.26
CA LEU A 51 5.53 1.64 1.32
C LEU A 51 4.64 1.72 2.56
N PHE A 52 4.24 0.56 3.05
CA PHE A 52 3.43 0.41 4.25
C PHE A 52 4.25 -0.25 5.35
N ARG A 53 4.00 0.15 6.60
CA ARG A 53 4.50 -0.53 7.79
C ARG A 53 3.34 -1.20 8.52
N ASN A 54 3.55 -2.43 8.94
CA ASN A 54 2.69 -3.11 9.90
C ASN A 54 3.53 -3.51 11.13
N THR A 55 2.96 -3.36 12.32
CA THR A 55 3.65 -3.53 13.61
C THR A 55 3.46 -4.91 14.23
N ALA A 56 2.80 -5.85 13.54
CA ALA A 56 2.61 -7.19 14.06
C ALA A 56 3.96 -7.90 14.24
N ALA A 57 4.03 -8.76 15.25
CA ALA A 57 5.21 -9.57 15.55
C ALA A 57 5.46 -10.70 14.53
N PHE A 58 4.53 -10.92 13.61
CA PHE A 58 4.59 -11.97 12.59
C PHE A 58 4.40 -11.39 11.19
N LEU A 59 4.90 -12.11 10.21
CA LEU A 59 4.86 -11.73 8.81
C LEU A 59 3.48 -12.02 8.21
N PHE A 60 2.88 -11.02 7.55
CA PHE A 60 1.70 -11.22 6.71
C PHE A 60 2.13 -11.63 5.28
N PRO A 61 1.37 -12.51 4.60
CA PRO A 61 1.79 -13.03 3.30
C PRO A 61 1.73 -11.97 2.19
N GLN A 62 2.44 -12.24 1.09
CA GLN A 62 2.26 -11.50 -0.15
C GLN A 62 0.91 -11.83 -0.78
N GLN A 63 0.02 -10.85 -0.90
CA GLN A 63 -1.30 -11.02 -1.51
C GLN A 63 -1.97 -9.66 -1.77
N ILE A 64 -3.17 -9.69 -2.36
CA ILE A 64 -4.04 -8.52 -2.44
C ILE A 64 -4.79 -8.37 -1.11
N TYR A 65 -4.65 -7.21 -0.49
CA TYR A 65 -5.38 -6.82 0.71
C TYR A 65 -6.52 -5.87 0.32
N ALA A 66 -7.73 -6.11 0.84
CA ALA A 66 -8.83 -5.16 0.74
C ALA A 66 -8.60 -4.02 1.75
N MET A 67 -7.82 -3.02 1.34
CA MET A 67 -7.39 -1.90 2.17
C MET A 67 -8.49 -0.84 2.21
N ARG A 68 -8.88 -0.41 3.40
CA ARG A 68 -9.87 0.63 3.65
C ARG A 68 -9.20 1.88 4.21
N HIS A 69 -9.58 3.04 3.71
CA HIS A 69 -9.12 4.34 4.20
C HIS A 69 -10.19 5.43 3.94
N PRO A 70 -10.47 6.35 4.89
CA PRO A 70 -11.55 7.33 4.74
C PRO A 70 -11.49 8.21 3.48
N ARG A 71 -10.28 8.56 3.00
CA ARG A 71 -10.08 9.39 1.80
C ARG A 71 -10.14 8.60 0.48
N ILE A 72 -9.79 7.31 0.52
CA ILE A 72 -9.61 6.47 -0.67
C ILE A 72 -10.81 5.53 -0.88
N GLY A 73 -11.56 5.25 0.18
CA GLY A 73 -12.55 4.17 0.21
C GLY A 73 -11.87 2.82 0.39
N GLU A 74 -12.41 1.79 -0.27
CA GLU A 74 -11.86 0.45 -0.28
C GLU A 74 -11.14 0.17 -1.60
N ALA A 75 -9.90 -0.32 -1.52
CA ALA A 75 -9.08 -0.67 -2.67
C ALA A 75 -8.36 -2.00 -2.44
N GLY A 76 -8.40 -2.88 -3.44
CA GLY A 76 -7.53 -4.06 -3.47
C GLY A 76 -6.10 -3.66 -3.79
N ILE A 77 -5.20 -3.74 -2.81
CA ILE A 77 -3.78 -3.37 -2.96
C ILE A 77 -2.93 -4.64 -2.83
N PHE A 78 -2.14 -4.94 -3.87
CA PHE A 78 -1.18 -6.03 -3.83
C PHE A 78 0.05 -5.61 -3.00
N LEU A 79 0.21 -6.24 -1.84
CA LEU A 79 1.32 -5.97 -0.91
C LEU A 79 2.34 -7.10 -0.97
N VAL A 80 3.60 -6.72 -1.10
CA VAL A 80 4.77 -7.60 -1.05
C VAL A 80 5.59 -7.24 0.19
N PRO A 81 5.84 -8.16 1.14
CA PRO A 81 6.77 -7.89 2.23
C PRO A 81 8.20 -7.78 1.68
N ILE A 82 8.90 -6.70 2.03
CA ILE A 82 10.24 -6.42 1.49
C ILE A 82 11.34 -6.35 2.56
N ALA A 83 10.99 -6.13 3.82
CA ALA A 83 11.95 -6.07 4.92
C ALA A 83 11.29 -6.32 6.29
N GLN A 84 12.08 -6.85 7.22
CA GLN A 84 11.78 -6.84 8.64
C GLN A 84 12.54 -5.68 9.30
N GLU A 85 11.84 -4.88 10.09
CA GLU A 85 12.39 -3.77 10.88
C GLU A 85 12.20 -4.04 12.38
N ARG A 86 12.84 -3.23 13.23
CA ARG A 86 12.61 -3.28 14.69
C ARG A 86 11.15 -3.03 15.06
N ALA A 87 10.44 -2.23 14.25
CA ALA A 87 9.06 -1.82 14.48
C ALA A 87 8.02 -2.73 13.79
N GLY A 88 8.43 -3.87 13.19
CA GLY A 88 7.54 -4.78 12.48
C GLY A 88 8.04 -5.09 11.07
N PHE A 89 7.17 -5.02 10.08
CA PHE A 89 7.49 -5.39 8.69
C PHE A 89 7.11 -4.27 7.72
N LEU A 90 7.92 -4.13 6.66
CA LEU A 90 7.66 -3.23 5.55
C LEU A 90 7.09 -3.98 4.35
N TYR A 91 6.08 -3.38 3.73
CA TYR A 91 5.35 -3.93 2.60
C TYR A 91 5.31 -2.91 1.47
N GLN A 92 5.57 -3.35 0.25
CA GLN A 92 5.52 -2.50 -0.93
C GLN A 92 4.31 -2.84 -1.80
N ALA A 93 3.66 -1.80 -2.31
CA ALA A 93 2.78 -1.88 -3.46
C ALA A 93 3.40 -1.11 -4.63
N VAL A 94 3.27 -1.65 -5.84
CA VAL A 94 3.69 -0.99 -7.09
C VAL A 94 2.49 -0.88 -8.01
N PHE A 95 2.22 0.33 -8.46
CA PHE A 95 1.16 0.66 -9.40
C PHE A 95 1.82 1.08 -10.72
N ASN A 96 1.52 0.38 -11.83
CA ASN A 96 1.97 0.69 -13.19
C ASN A 96 0.84 1.21 -14.07
#